data_AF-A0A8H4S348-F1
#
_entry.id   AF-A0A8H4S348-F1
#
_cell.length_a   1.000
_cell.length_b   1.000
_cell.length_c   1.000
_cell.angle_alpha   90.00
_cell.angle_beta   90.00
_cell.angle_gamma   90.00
#
_symmetry.space_group_name_H-M   'P 1'
#
loop_
_entity.id
_entity.type
_entity.pdbx_description
1 polymer ?
#
loop_
_entity_poly.entity_id
_entity_poly.type
_entity_poly.pdbx_seq_one_letter_code
_entity_poly.pdbx_strand_id
1 'polypeptide(L)'
;MPNPLTFSNSAPAYFEDKASDWVPESGKLARHSADVIVYPSNDSAWDSIMYKYDFHARLVRYQQPGYYNDPGFLIPDHPSLSQNKKKTPLCALGFHRRDRAFDILPRSLDNGCRLLTVLNRGADAATTTYDARDLVTDEVLTIDSAIEIQLDSHVAKVYRIALQKSCIKTTPTGMVFNTPSSLCMTASTDFVIFEKCSVSQSQVWHVTATGDASKLTLGSLSDASVCLAAGDGVSLANCLGGTGITRDHYSSGHFRSLSGSCLVQSKNKASIEDCD
;
A
#
# COMPACT_ATOMS: atom_id res chain seq x y z
N MET A 1 -19.23 22.58 27.25
CA MET A 1 -19.09 21.23 26.62
C MET A 1 -18.12 20.43 27.48
N PRO A 2 -18.37 19.14 27.74
CA PRO A 2 -17.38 18.29 28.41
C PRO A 2 -16.11 18.14 27.55
N ASN A 3 -14.95 18.05 28.19
CA ASN A 3 -13.65 17.94 27.53
C ASN A 3 -13.45 16.51 27.01
N PRO A 4 -13.26 16.30 25.69
CA PRO A 4 -13.08 14.97 25.14
C PRO A 4 -11.70 14.40 25.51
N LEU A 5 -11.66 13.11 25.82
CA LEU A 5 -10.42 12.35 26.00
C LEU A 5 -10.04 11.65 24.69
N THR A 6 -8.74 11.50 24.44
CA THR A 6 -8.20 10.73 23.31
C THR A 6 -7.60 9.44 23.84
N PHE A 7 -8.06 8.31 23.30
CA PHE A 7 -7.55 6.99 23.64
C PHE A 7 -6.49 6.54 22.62
N SER A 8 -5.29 6.28 23.13
CA SER A 8 -4.14 5.74 22.40
C SER A 8 -3.92 4.31 22.84
N ASN A 9 -4.18 3.34 21.95
CA ASN A 9 -4.15 1.93 22.30
C ASN A 9 -2.81 1.28 21.94
N SER A 10 -1.99 0.94 22.92
CA SER A 10 -0.70 0.26 22.68
C SER A 10 -0.76 -1.27 22.74
N ALA A 11 -1.93 -1.84 23.08
CA ALA A 11 -2.08 -3.28 23.25
C ALA A 11 -1.90 -4.12 21.96
N PRO A 12 -2.28 -3.65 20.74
CA PRO A 12 -2.12 -4.45 19.53
C PRO A 12 -0.67 -4.86 19.23
N ALA A 13 0.31 -4.14 19.76
CA ALA A 13 1.73 -4.50 19.69
C ALA A 13 2.06 -5.89 20.29
N TYR A 14 1.20 -6.45 21.13
CA TYR A 14 1.39 -7.80 21.69
C TYR A 14 0.76 -8.91 20.82
N PHE A 15 0.15 -8.55 19.69
CA PHE A 15 -0.52 -9.43 18.76
C PHE A 15 0.05 -9.32 17.33
N GLU A 16 1.35 -9.04 17.22
CA GLU A 16 2.06 -8.85 15.93
C GLU A 16 1.88 -10.01 14.93
N ASP A 17 1.55 -11.19 15.43
CA ASP A 17 1.33 -12.42 14.68
C ASP A 17 -0.14 -12.63 14.23
N LYS A 18 -1.07 -11.74 14.62
CA LYS A 18 -2.51 -11.92 14.39
C LYS A 18 -3.16 -10.73 13.71
N ALA A 19 -4.18 -11.03 12.89
CA ALA A 19 -5.04 -10.00 12.30
C ALA A 19 -5.74 -9.21 13.42
N SER A 20 -5.59 -7.89 13.38
CA SER A 20 -6.05 -6.95 14.40
C SER A 20 -7.25 -6.14 13.90
N ASP A 21 -8.19 -6.83 13.26
CA ASP A 21 -9.34 -6.21 12.57
C ASP A 21 -10.26 -5.40 13.50
N TRP A 22 -10.25 -5.70 14.80
CA TRP A 22 -11.01 -4.99 15.84
C TRP A 22 -10.42 -3.62 16.22
N VAL A 23 -9.15 -3.39 15.91
CA VAL A 23 -8.41 -2.24 16.45
C VAL A 23 -8.93 -0.88 15.95
N PRO A 24 -9.33 -0.72 14.67
CA PRO A 24 -9.88 0.54 14.17
C PRO A 24 -11.14 1.02 14.90
N GLU A 25 -11.89 0.11 15.53
CA GLU A 25 -13.11 0.44 16.28
C GLU A 25 -12.81 0.86 17.73
N SER A 26 -11.60 0.56 18.23
CA SER A 26 -11.27 0.68 19.65
C SER A 26 -10.78 2.06 20.07
N GLY A 27 -10.33 2.92 19.15
CA GLY A 27 -9.70 4.20 19.51
C GLY A 27 -9.36 5.08 18.31
N LYS A 28 -8.62 6.17 18.55
CA LYS A 28 -8.18 7.09 17.47
C LYS A 28 -6.82 6.73 16.89
N LEU A 29 -6.00 6.02 17.65
CA LEU A 29 -4.71 5.53 17.20
C LEU A 29 -4.34 4.26 17.96
N ALA A 30 -3.59 3.39 17.29
CA ALA A 30 -3.08 2.19 17.93
C ALA A 30 -1.70 1.77 17.44
N ARG A 31 -0.87 1.31 18.38
CA ARG A 31 0.46 0.75 18.11
C ARG A 31 0.31 -0.74 17.82
N HIS A 32 0.92 -1.19 16.73
CA HIS A 32 0.83 -2.57 16.27
C HIS A 32 2.17 -3.30 16.24
N SER A 33 3.26 -2.63 16.62
CA SER A 33 4.59 -3.19 16.66
C SER A 33 5.29 -2.87 17.98
N ALA A 34 6.38 -3.58 18.27
CA ALA A 34 7.25 -3.38 19.41
C ALA A 34 7.79 -1.94 19.50
N ASP A 35 8.37 -1.61 20.64
CA ASP A 35 8.82 -0.25 20.93
C ASP A 35 9.93 0.23 19.99
N VAL A 36 9.94 1.54 19.74
CA VAL A 36 11.07 2.20 19.08
C VAL A 36 12.18 2.34 20.07
N ILE A 37 13.40 2.08 19.62
CA ILE A 37 14.54 2.28 20.48
C ILE A 37 14.64 3.75 20.85
N VAL A 38 14.45 4.03 22.13
CA VAL A 38 14.47 5.39 22.70
C VAL A 38 15.66 5.61 23.64
N TYR A 39 16.36 4.53 24.01
CA TYR A 39 17.53 4.58 24.89
C TYR A 39 18.80 4.20 24.12
N PRO A 40 19.98 4.72 24.51
CA PRO A 40 21.23 4.31 23.91
C PRO A 40 21.46 2.82 24.16
N SER A 41 21.36 2.01 23.12
CA SER A 41 21.82 0.62 23.11
C SER A 41 22.82 0.41 21.98
N ASN A 42 23.44 -0.77 21.93
CA ASN A 42 24.31 -1.14 20.82
C ASN A 42 23.52 -1.52 19.56
N ASP A 43 22.18 -1.49 19.62
CA ASP A 43 21.31 -1.85 18.51
C ASP A 43 21.15 -0.69 17.52
N SER A 44 20.89 -1.03 16.26
CA SER A 44 20.69 -0.04 15.20
C SER A 44 19.34 0.65 15.35
N ALA A 45 19.35 1.95 15.64
CA ALA A 45 18.14 2.78 15.63
C ALA A 45 17.46 2.83 14.27
N TRP A 46 18.24 2.72 13.20
CA TRP A 46 17.69 2.62 11.85
C TRP A 46 16.93 1.31 11.64
N ASP A 47 17.49 0.19 12.10
CA ASP A 47 16.84 -1.12 11.93
C ASP A 47 15.55 -1.18 12.75
N SER A 48 15.56 -0.56 13.94
CA SER A 48 14.35 -0.38 14.77
C SER A 48 13.27 0.45 14.07
N ILE A 49 13.64 1.53 13.36
CA ILE A 49 12.70 2.33 12.54
C ILE A 49 12.16 1.48 11.38
N MET A 50 13.05 0.79 10.66
CA MET A 50 12.69 0.03 9.47
C MET A 50 11.79 -1.17 9.79
N TYR A 51 12.01 -1.83 10.93
CA TYR A 51 11.13 -2.88 11.43
C TYR A 51 9.68 -2.40 11.58
N LYS A 52 9.47 -1.22 12.17
CA LYS A 52 8.14 -0.64 12.39
C LYS A 52 7.52 -0.17 11.10
N TYR A 53 8.31 0.49 10.27
CA TYR A 53 7.88 0.89 8.95
C TYR A 53 7.40 -0.32 8.14
N ASP A 54 8.13 -1.44 8.14
CA ASP A 54 7.72 -2.67 7.45
C ASP A 54 6.44 -3.27 8.01
N PHE A 55 6.26 -3.22 9.33
CA PHE A 55 5.04 -3.68 9.97
C PHE A 55 3.85 -2.80 9.56
N HIS A 56 3.97 -1.49 9.71
CA HIS A 56 2.89 -0.53 9.49
C HIS A 56 2.55 -0.31 8.01
N ALA A 57 3.50 -0.51 7.09
CA ALA A 57 3.24 -0.50 5.66
C ALA A 57 2.20 -1.57 5.24
N ARG A 58 2.11 -2.67 5.98
CA ARG A 58 1.12 -3.76 5.75
C ARG A 58 -0.24 -3.48 6.38
N LEU A 59 -0.31 -2.52 7.30
CA LEU A 59 -1.51 -2.15 8.05
C LEU A 59 -2.26 -0.96 7.45
N VAL A 60 -1.80 -0.41 6.33
CA VAL A 60 -2.39 0.79 5.72
C VAL A 60 -3.91 0.65 5.49
N ARG A 61 -4.40 -0.58 5.25
CA ARG A 61 -5.83 -0.89 5.08
C ARG A 61 -6.71 -0.52 6.27
N TYR A 62 -6.13 -0.48 7.47
CA TYR A 62 -6.84 -0.10 8.69
C TYR A 62 -6.92 1.41 8.88
N GLN A 63 -6.04 2.18 8.23
CA GLN A 63 -6.01 3.63 8.38
C GLN A 63 -7.17 4.27 7.63
N GLN A 64 -7.99 5.02 8.35
CA GLN A 64 -9.20 5.65 7.83
C GLN A 64 -9.50 6.95 8.59
N PRO A 65 -10.39 7.83 8.10
CA PRO A 65 -10.78 9.01 8.85
C PRO A 65 -11.20 8.66 10.28
N GLY A 66 -10.54 9.26 11.28
CA GLY A 66 -10.79 8.99 12.70
C GLY A 66 -9.90 7.93 13.34
N TYR A 67 -9.09 7.19 12.57
CA TYR A 67 -8.17 6.17 13.10
C TYR A 67 -6.80 6.18 12.39
N TYR A 68 -5.72 6.13 13.18
CA TYR A 68 -4.34 6.17 12.70
C TYR A 68 -3.52 4.99 13.23
N ASN A 69 -2.78 4.32 12.34
CA ASN A 69 -1.76 3.36 12.78
C ASN A 69 -0.59 4.14 13.40
N ASP A 70 -0.18 3.77 14.62
CA ASP A 70 0.91 4.41 15.38
C ASP A 70 2.20 3.59 15.28
N PRO A 71 3.18 4.00 14.45
CA PRO A 71 4.46 3.31 14.31
C PRO A 71 5.44 3.61 15.47
N GLY A 72 4.96 4.14 16.60
CA GLY A 72 5.76 4.51 17.75
C GLY A 72 6.24 5.97 17.72
N PHE A 73 7.06 6.33 18.72
CA PHE A 73 7.54 7.69 18.88
C PHE A 73 8.57 8.08 17.81
N LEU A 74 8.64 9.38 17.51
CA LEU A 74 9.72 9.93 16.70
C LEU A 74 11.00 9.99 17.55
N ILE A 75 12.12 9.58 16.96
CA ILE A 75 13.45 9.61 17.60
C ILE A 75 14.47 10.46 16.81
N PRO A 76 14.12 11.69 16.40
CA PRO A 76 14.93 12.51 15.49
C PRO A 76 16.26 12.96 16.10
N ASP A 77 16.42 12.84 17.41
CA ASP A 77 17.58 13.22 18.18
C ASP A 77 18.47 12.02 18.56
N HIS A 78 18.07 10.79 18.25
CA HIS A 78 18.85 9.60 18.60
C HIS A 78 20.29 9.69 18.05
N PRO A 79 21.32 9.50 18.90
CA PRO A 79 22.70 9.83 18.55
C PRO A 79 23.29 8.95 17.44
N SER A 80 22.81 7.71 17.29
CA SER A 80 23.26 6.80 16.23
C SER A 80 22.67 7.09 14.84
N LEU A 81 21.74 8.05 14.71
CA LEU A 81 21.14 8.43 13.43
C LEU A 81 21.94 9.54 12.75
N SER A 82 22.30 9.32 11.48
CA SER A 82 22.81 10.40 10.62
C SER A 82 21.72 11.43 10.31
N GLN A 83 22.09 12.62 9.86
CA GLN A 83 21.12 13.66 9.53
C GLN A 83 20.10 13.22 8.46
N ASN A 84 20.52 12.36 7.52
CA ASN A 84 19.63 11.74 6.54
C ASN A 84 18.59 10.85 7.21
N LYS A 85 19.02 9.94 8.08
CA LYS A 85 18.13 9.03 8.81
C LYS A 85 17.16 9.75 9.75
N LYS A 86 17.51 10.94 10.25
CA LYS A 86 16.64 11.76 11.12
C LYS A 86 15.45 12.37 10.38
N LYS A 87 15.58 12.63 9.07
CA LYS A 87 14.52 13.26 8.24
C LYS A 87 13.54 12.26 7.63
N THR A 88 13.96 11.00 7.49
CA THR A 88 13.22 9.95 6.79
C THR A 88 11.95 9.39 7.48
N PRO A 89 11.88 9.23 8.83
CA PRO A 89 10.73 8.63 9.51
C PRO A 89 9.39 9.36 9.35
N LEU A 90 9.40 10.59 8.84
CA LEU A 90 8.23 11.46 8.72
C LEU A 90 7.33 11.15 7.51
N CYS A 91 7.76 10.30 6.57
CA CYS A 91 7.24 10.34 5.19
C CYS A 91 6.57 9.06 4.67
N ALA A 92 6.49 7.97 5.45
CA ALA A 92 6.37 6.63 4.87
C ALA A 92 5.14 5.85 5.34
N LEU A 93 4.00 5.96 4.63
CA LEU A 93 2.85 5.06 4.78
C LEU A 93 2.14 4.85 3.41
N GLY A 94 2.06 3.59 2.96
CA GLY A 94 1.28 3.15 1.78
C GLY A 94 2.12 2.59 0.63
N PHE A 95 2.01 1.30 0.31
CA PHE A 95 2.97 0.59 -0.55
C PHE A 95 2.52 0.42 -2.02
N HIS A 96 3.41 0.71 -2.98
CA HIS A 96 3.17 0.47 -4.42
C HIS A 96 4.32 -0.23 -5.15
N ARG A 97 5.59 -0.10 -4.75
CA ARG A 97 6.69 -0.87 -5.35
C ARG A 97 7.84 -1.01 -4.36
N ARG A 98 8.38 -2.23 -4.21
CA ARG A 98 9.58 -2.57 -3.41
C ARG A 98 10.54 -3.26 -4.34
N ASP A 99 11.74 -2.73 -4.44
CA ASP A 99 12.87 -3.49 -4.95
C ASP A 99 13.89 -3.71 -3.83
N ARG A 100 15.14 -4.05 -4.17
CA ARG A 100 16.17 -4.30 -3.16
C ARG A 100 16.60 -3.03 -2.42
N ALA A 101 16.48 -1.86 -3.04
CA ALA A 101 16.97 -0.60 -2.50
C ALA A 101 15.83 0.40 -2.22
N PHE A 102 14.75 0.40 -3.00
CA PHE A 102 13.72 1.42 -2.92
C PHE A 102 12.35 0.89 -2.53
N ASP A 103 11.66 1.70 -1.73
CA ASP A 103 10.21 1.67 -1.57
C ASP A 103 9.59 2.92 -2.20
N ILE A 104 8.56 2.72 -3.05
CA ILE A 104 7.78 3.78 -3.68
C ILE A 104 6.35 3.73 -3.13
N LEU A 105 5.91 4.86 -2.58
CA LEU A 105 4.72 4.98 -1.75
C LEU A 105 3.81 6.13 -2.25
N PRO A 106 2.85 5.84 -3.15
CA PRO A 106 1.86 6.80 -3.59
C PRO A 106 0.72 6.91 -2.58
N ARG A 107 0.19 8.12 -2.43
CA ARG A 107 -1.02 8.39 -1.63
C ARG A 107 -1.93 9.36 -2.37
N SER A 108 -3.22 9.02 -2.45
CA SER A 108 -4.23 9.94 -2.97
C SER A 108 -4.53 11.07 -1.98
N LEU A 109 -4.68 12.28 -2.50
CA LEU A 109 -5.10 13.47 -1.76
C LEU A 109 -6.53 13.84 -2.18
N ASP A 110 -7.30 14.44 -1.27
CA ASP A 110 -8.72 14.76 -1.46
C ASP A 110 -8.98 15.69 -2.66
N ASN A 111 -8.01 16.53 -3.00
CA ASN A 111 -8.09 17.44 -4.14
C ASN A 111 -7.69 16.78 -5.48
N GLY A 112 -7.66 15.45 -5.55
CA GLY A 112 -7.28 14.66 -6.73
C GLY A 112 -5.78 14.54 -6.95
N CYS A 113 -4.95 15.30 -6.24
CA CYS A 113 -3.49 15.17 -6.31
C CYS A 113 -3.01 13.81 -5.77
N ARG A 114 -1.73 13.53 -5.99
CA ARG A 114 -1.03 12.38 -5.43
C ARG A 114 0.18 12.86 -4.62
N LEU A 115 0.48 12.20 -3.52
CA LEU A 115 1.78 12.27 -2.86
C LEU A 115 2.58 11.05 -3.34
N LEU A 116 3.85 11.20 -3.63
CA LEU A 116 4.76 10.10 -3.95
C LEU A 116 5.97 10.20 -3.03
N THR A 117 6.11 9.24 -2.11
CA THR A 117 7.34 9.11 -1.32
C THR A 117 8.21 8.03 -1.94
N VAL A 118 9.48 8.36 -2.19
CA VAL A 118 10.51 7.40 -2.61
C VAL A 118 11.54 7.30 -1.49
N LEU A 119 11.71 6.11 -0.95
CA LEU A 119 12.61 5.80 0.16
C LEU A 119 13.72 4.89 -0.32
N ASN A 120 14.98 5.32 -0.22
CA ASN A 120 16.13 4.44 -0.32
C ASN A 120 16.39 3.77 1.03
N ARG A 121 16.16 2.46 1.12
CA ARG A 121 16.43 1.61 2.28
C ARG A 121 17.83 1.02 2.28
N GLY A 122 18.51 1.07 1.13
CA GLY A 122 19.82 0.49 0.92
C GLY A 122 20.92 1.22 1.67
N ALA A 123 22.03 0.50 1.87
CA ALA A 123 23.23 1.04 2.51
C ALA A 123 23.98 2.05 1.63
N ASP A 124 23.75 2.03 0.32
CA ASP A 124 24.44 2.83 -0.68
C ASP A 124 23.51 3.83 -1.38
N ALA A 125 24.09 4.87 -1.96
CA ALA A 125 23.36 5.74 -2.89
C ALA A 125 22.91 4.94 -4.11
N ALA A 126 21.69 5.18 -4.57
CA ALA A 126 21.13 4.47 -5.71
C ALA A 126 20.26 5.40 -6.56
N THR A 127 20.03 4.99 -7.79
CA THR A 127 19.14 5.67 -8.73
C THR A 127 18.01 4.73 -9.11
N THR A 128 16.78 5.26 -9.17
CA THR A 128 15.62 4.55 -9.68
C THR A 128 14.86 5.43 -10.66
N THR A 129 14.25 4.80 -11.65
CA THR A 129 13.36 5.44 -12.61
C THR A 129 11.94 4.98 -12.33
N TYR A 130 11.02 5.95 -12.26
CA TYR A 130 9.60 5.70 -12.08
C TYR A 130 8.82 6.29 -13.25
N ASP A 131 8.16 5.42 -14.03
CA ASP A 131 7.26 5.84 -15.09
C ASP A 131 6.01 6.47 -14.46
N ALA A 132 5.97 7.81 -14.43
CA ALA A 132 4.85 8.60 -13.95
C ALA A 132 4.41 9.56 -15.04
N ARG A 133 3.13 9.54 -15.41
CA ARG A 133 2.56 10.52 -16.34
C ARG A 133 2.10 11.78 -15.58
N ASP A 134 2.37 12.92 -16.23
CA ASP A 134 2.40 14.31 -15.77
C ASP A 134 1.26 14.78 -14.87
N LEU A 135 1.58 15.15 -13.62
CA LEU A 135 0.63 15.77 -12.71
C LEU A 135 1.46 16.58 -11.66
N VAL A 136 1.48 17.89 -11.77
CA VAL A 136 2.46 18.93 -11.37
C VAL A 136 2.49 19.47 -9.92
N THR A 137 3.67 19.90 -9.48
CA THR A 137 4.13 20.53 -8.21
C THR A 137 4.04 22.08 -8.14
N ASP A 138 4.51 22.71 -7.04
CA ASP A 138 4.63 24.19 -6.82
C ASP A 138 5.97 24.80 -7.32
N GLU A 139 6.89 23.96 -7.80
CA GLU A 139 7.95 24.29 -8.78
C GLU A 139 7.78 23.25 -9.89
N VAL A 140 7.39 23.67 -11.08
CA VAL A 140 6.72 22.80 -12.05
C VAL A 140 7.72 22.04 -12.92
N LEU A 141 7.96 20.76 -12.62
CA LEU A 141 8.57 19.83 -13.57
C LEU A 141 7.44 19.17 -14.37
N THR A 142 7.40 19.42 -15.67
CA THR A 142 6.49 18.72 -16.60
C THR A 142 7.05 17.33 -16.85
N ILE A 143 6.32 16.29 -16.43
CA ILE A 143 6.79 14.90 -16.51
C ILE A 143 5.97 14.14 -17.54
N ASP A 144 6.46 13.99 -18.77
CA ASP A 144 5.70 13.32 -19.83
C ASP A 144 5.66 11.78 -19.70
N SER A 145 6.67 11.18 -19.05
CA SER A 145 6.90 9.74 -19.06
C SER A 145 7.46 9.20 -17.74
N ALA A 146 8.60 9.72 -17.26
CA ALA A 146 9.27 9.18 -16.09
C ALA A 146 10.00 10.25 -15.25
N ILE A 147 10.15 9.95 -13.96
CA ILE A 147 10.99 10.70 -13.03
C ILE A 147 12.21 9.84 -12.71
N GLU A 148 13.40 10.34 -13.02
CA GLU A 148 14.64 9.79 -12.47
C GLU A 148 14.89 10.36 -11.08
N ILE A 149 15.14 9.47 -10.12
CA ILE A 149 15.29 9.82 -8.72
C ILE A 149 16.57 9.18 -8.20
N GLN A 150 17.55 10.01 -7.90
CA GLN A 150 18.76 9.62 -7.20
C GLN A 150 18.64 9.98 -5.71
N LEU A 151 18.85 9.01 -4.83
CA LEU A 151 18.82 9.22 -3.38
C LEU A 151 20.06 8.61 -2.73
N ASP A 152 20.63 9.36 -1.79
CA ASP A 152 21.63 8.82 -0.87
C ASP A 152 21.02 7.68 -0.03
N SER A 153 21.92 6.89 0.56
CA SER A 153 21.61 5.87 1.56
C SER A 153 20.66 6.39 2.64
N HIS A 154 19.58 5.65 2.89
CA HIS A 154 18.62 5.91 3.96
C HIS A 154 17.85 7.24 3.87
N VAL A 155 17.76 7.83 2.68
CA VAL A 155 17.00 9.06 2.43
C VAL A 155 15.62 8.75 1.85
N ALA A 156 14.60 9.48 2.31
CA ALA A 156 13.32 9.60 1.63
C ALA A 156 13.15 10.97 0.98
N LYS A 157 12.52 11.00 -0.19
CA LYS A 157 12.08 12.21 -0.87
C LYS A 157 10.58 12.12 -1.17
N VAL A 158 9.88 13.23 -0.98
CA VAL A 158 8.43 13.31 -1.13
C VAL A 158 8.10 14.30 -2.25
N TYR A 159 7.25 13.88 -3.17
CA TYR A 159 6.77 14.66 -4.29
C TYR A 159 5.26 14.85 -4.18
N ARG A 160 4.76 16.04 -4.51
CA ARG A 160 3.32 16.30 -4.67
C ARG A 160 3.01 16.42 -6.15
N ILE A 161 2.11 15.58 -6.62
CA ILE A 161 1.79 15.39 -8.01
C ILE A 161 0.36 15.93 -8.26
N ALA A 162 0.17 17.10 -8.89
CA ALA A 162 -1.16 17.71 -9.13
C ALA A 162 -1.71 17.54 -10.54
N LEU A 163 -2.93 17.04 -10.66
CA LEU A 163 -3.49 16.76 -11.98
C LEU A 163 -3.77 18.04 -12.78
N GLN A 164 -3.48 18.04 -14.08
CA GLN A 164 -3.99 19.09 -14.97
C GLN A 164 -5.53 19.07 -14.99
N LYS A 165 -6.17 20.23 -15.17
CA LYS A 165 -7.65 20.35 -15.23
C LYS A 165 -8.29 19.53 -16.36
N SER A 166 -7.54 19.06 -17.35
CA SER A 166 -8.01 18.15 -18.41
C SER A 166 -8.03 16.67 -17.95
N CYS A 167 -7.32 16.33 -16.88
CA CYS A 167 -7.19 14.98 -16.31
C CYS A 167 -8.21 14.71 -15.17
N ILE A 168 -9.41 15.31 -15.23
CA ILE A 168 -10.44 15.23 -14.18
C ILE A 168 -10.92 13.79 -13.96
N LYS A 169 -10.80 12.93 -14.98
CA LYS A 169 -11.18 11.53 -14.92
C LYS A 169 -9.94 10.65 -14.72
N THR A 170 -9.54 10.45 -13.47
CA THR A 170 -8.56 9.41 -13.13
C THR A 170 -9.25 8.06 -13.11
N THR A 171 -8.69 7.07 -13.81
CA THR A 171 -9.06 5.67 -13.59
C THR A 171 -8.30 5.17 -12.37
N PRO A 172 -8.97 4.78 -11.27
CA PRO A 172 -8.28 4.19 -10.13
C PRO A 172 -7.58 2.90 -10.58
N THR A 173 -6.28 2.84 -10.39
CA THR A 173 -5.48 1.64 -10.64
C THR A 173 -4.69 1.27 -9.40
N GLY A 174 -4.41 -0.01 -9.23
CA GLY A 174 -3.63 -0.51 -8.11
C GLY A 174 -3.05 -1.88 -8.41
N MET A 175 -2.14 -2.34 -7.56
CA MET A 175 -1.72 -3.74 -7.57
C MET A 175 -2.36 -4.47 -6.41
N VAL A 176 -2.68 -5.73 -6.62
CA VAL A 176 -3.10 -6.64 -5.56
C VAL A 176 -1.91 -7.51 -5.22
N PHE A 177 -1.54 -7.60 -3.94
CA PHE A 177 -0.45 -8.44 -3.48
C PHE A 177 -0.85 -9.23 -2.24
N ASN A 178 -0.29 -10.42 -2.10
CA ASN A 178 -0.48 -11.24 -0.93
C ASN A 178 0.47 -10.76 0.18
N THR A 179 -0.07 -10.37 1.34
CA THR A 179 0.73 -9.81 2.43
C THR A 179 1.78 -10.79 2.98
N PRO A 180 1.44 -12.07 3.25
CA PRO A 180 2.43 -13.07 3.68
C PRO A 180 3.56 -13.32 2.68
N SER A 181 3.24 -13.57 1.41
CA SER A 181 4.24 -13.95 0.38
C SER A 181 4.94 -12.75 -0.27
N SER A 182 4.36 -11.55 -0.16
CA SER A 182 4.79 -10.34 -0.88
C SER A 182 4.82 -10.49 -2.41
N LEU A 183 4.10 -11.46 -2.95
CA LEU A 183 3.93 -11.63 -4.39
C LEU A 183 2.73 -10.85 -4.90
N CYS A 184 2.84 -10.31 -6.11
CA CYS A 184 1.81 -9.55 -6.80
C CYS A 184 0.95 -10.46 -7.67
N MET A 185 -0.35 -10.20 -7.66
CA MET A 185 -1.33 -10.84 -8.51
C MET A 185 -1.13 -10.41 -9.96
N THR A 186 -0.75 -11.34 -10.82
CA THR A 186 -0.46 -11.15 -12.24
C THR A 186 -1.56 -11.81 -13.08
N ALA A 187 -2.19 -11.03 -13.97
CA ALA A 187 -3.06 -11.52 -15.02
C ALA A 187 -2.25 -12.27 -16.09
N SER A 188 -2.68 -13.48 -16.43
CA SER A 188 -2.25 -14.21 -17.62
C SER A 188 -3.39 -14.22 -18.65
N THR A 189 -3.35 -15.09 -19.67
CA THR A 189 -4.40 -15.15 -20.70
C THR A 189 -5.76 -15.54 -20.11
N ASP A 190 -5.80 -16.64 -19.35
CA ASP A 190 -7.07 -17.22 -18.84
C ASP A 190 -7.09 -17.39 -17.31
N PHE A 191 -5.97 -17.15 -16.65
CA PHE A 191 -5.79 -17.42 -15.23
C PHE A 191 -4.98 -16.32 -14.53
N VAL A 192 -4.94 -16.40 -13.22
CA VAL A 192 -4.25 -15.44 -12.36
C VAL A 192 -3.21 -16.16 -11.50
N ILE A 193 -1.99 -15.63 -11.48
CA ILE A 193 -0.85 -16.16 -10.70
C ILE A 193 -0.30 -15.12 -9.75
N PHE A 194 0.53 -15.55 -8.81
CA PHE A 194 1.27 -14.69 -7.91
C PHE A 194 2.77 -14.79 -8.20
N GLU A 195 3.38 -13.65 -8.55
CA GLU A 195 4.79 -13.56 -8.94
C GLU A 195 5.47 -12.35 -8.29
N LYS A 196 6.78 -12.20 -8.50
CA LYS A 196 7.52 -11.05 -7.98
C LYS A 196 6.94 -9.76 -8.55
N CYS A 197 6.68 -8.79 -7.68
CA CYS A 197 6.17 -7.48 -8.08
C CYS A 197 7.16 -6.75 -9.00
N SER A 198 6.71 -6.39 -10.19
CA SER A 198 7.46 -5.72 -11.26
C SER A 198 6.77 -4.47 -11.79
N VAL A 199 5.53 -4.18 -11.35
CA VAL A 199 4.64 -3.12 -11.87
C VAL A 199 4.32 -3.23 -13.36
N SER A 200 4.46 -4.43 -13.95
CA SER A 200 4.02 -4.69 -15.32
C SER A 200 2.53 -4.42 -15.48
N GLN A 201 2.08 -4.12 -16.71
CA GLN A 201 0.66 -3.92 -16.99
C GLN A 201 -0.20 -5.13 -16.59
N SER A 202 0.36 -6.34 -16.61
CA SER A 202 -0.30 -7.55 -16.12
C SER A 202 -0.46 -7.63 -14.60
N GLN A 203 0.27 -6.84 -13.82
CA GLN A 203 0.16 -6.76 -12.36
C GLN A 203 -0.65 -5.55 -11.88
N VAL A 204 -1.00 -4.64 -12.78
CA VAL A 204 -1.79 -3.45 -12.48
C VAL A 204 -3.24 -3.69 -12.87
N TRP A 205 -4.14 -3.39 -11.94
CA TRP A 205 -5.57 -3.64 -12.04
C TRP A 205 -6.34 -2.33 -11.99
N HIS A 206 -7.24 -2.13 -12.95
CA HIS A 206 -8.28 -1.12 -12.91
C HIS A 206 -9.28 -1.45 -11.80
N VAL A 207 -9.52 -0.52 -10.90
CA VAL A 207 -10.47 -0.67 -9.80
C VAL A 207 -11.70 0.17 -10.11
N THR A 208 -12.83 -0.50 -10.34
CA THR A 208 -14.10 0.18 -10.64
C THR A 208 -15.10 -0.12 -9.53
N ALA A 209 -15.62 0.92 -8.88
CA ALA A 209 -16.71 0.78 -7.93
C ALA A 209 -18.02 0.42 -8.64
N THR A 210 -18.82 -0.48 -8.08
CA THR A 210 -20.07 -0.96 -8.71
C THR A 210 -21.31 -0.16 -8.29
N GLY A 211 -21.13 0.96 -7.59
CA GLY A 211 -22.21 1.80 -7.02
C GLY A 211 -22.55 1.46 -5.57
N ASP A 212 -22.11 0.30 -5.08
CA ASP A 212 -22.08 -0.09 -3.67
C ASP A 212 -20.67 0.16 -3.13
N ALA A 213 -20.54 0.95 -2.06
CA ALA A 213 -19.25 1.38 -1.50
C ALA A 213 -18.37 0.20 -1.02
N SER A 214 -18.98 -0.96 -0.76
CA SER A 214 -18.28 -2.18 -0.35
C SER A 214 -17.83 -3.06 -1.50
N LYS A 215 -18.21 -2.72 -2.75
CA LYS A 215 -18.04 -3.59 -3.92
C LYS A 215 -17.24 -2.96 -5.04
N LEU A 216 -16.42 -3.78 -5.66
CA LEU A 216 -15.56 -3.38 -6.77
C LEU A 216 -15.40 -4.47 -7.82
N THR A 217 -14.95 -4.09 -9.00
CA THR A 217 -14.44 -4.99 -10.03
C THR A 217 -12.97 -4.69 -10.28
N LEU A 218 -12.18 -5.72 -10.57
CA LEU A 218 -10.76 -5.61 -10.91
C LEU A 218 -10.56 -5.97 -12.38
N GLY A 219 -10.35 -4.97 -13.24
CA GLY A 219 -10.02 -5.15 -14.66
C GLY A 219 -8.50 -5.21 -14.87
N SER A 220 -8.00 -6.06 -15.76
CA SER A 220 -6.55 -6.05 -16.06
C SER A 220 -6.17 -4.79 -16.84
N LEU A 221 -5.04 -4.15 -16.50
CA LEU A 221 -4.50 -3.06 -17.33
C LEU A 221 -3.90 -3.58 -18.65
N SER A 222 -3.41 -4.84 -18.68
CA SER A 222 -2.86 -5.45 -19.91
C SER A 222 -3.94 -5.75 -20.95
N ASP A 223 -5.19 -5.94 -20.50
CA ASP A 223 -6.36 -6.14 -21.35
C ASP A 223 -7.60 -5.61 -20.62
N ALA A 224 -8.04 -4.41 -21.02
CA ALA A 224 -9.17 -3.73 -20.38
C ALA A 224 -10.54 -4.39 -20.63
N SER A 225 -10.60 -5.41 -21.50
CA SER A 225 -11.84 -6.17 -21.74
C SER A 225 -12.07 -7.27 -20.69
N VAL A 226 -11.04 -7.65 -19.93
CA VAL A 226 -11.12 -8.74 -18.95
C VAL A 226 -11.03 -8.27 -17.51
N CYS A 227 -11.84 -8.90 -16.68
CA CYS A 227 -11.98 -8.66 -15.26
C CYS A 227 -11.76 -9.96 -14.47
N LEU A 228 -11.24 -9.83 -13.25
CA LEU A 228 -11.11 -10.93 -12.31
C LEU A 228 -12.48 -11.55 -12.03
N ALA A 229 -12.64 -12.82 -12.37
CA ALA A 229 -13.84 -13.60 -12.15
C ALA A 229 -13.61 -14.67 -11.07
N ALA A 230 -14.63 -14.92 -10.28
CA ALA A 230 -14.66 -15.87 -9.19
C ALA A 230 -16.01 -16.59 -9.22
N GLY A 231 -16.04 -17.73 -9.90
CA GLY A 231 -17.15 -18.68 -9.91
C GLY A 231 -16.74 -19.96 -9.19
N ASP A 232 -16.65 -21.08 -9.91
CA ASP A 232 -16.10 -22.35 -9.42
C ASP A 232 -14.56 -22.33 -9.23
N GLY A 233 -13.93 -21.19 -9.55
CA GLY A 233 -12.50 -20.92 -9.44
C GLY A 233 -12.18 -19.49 -9.82
N VAL A 234 -10.91 -19.10 -9.69
CA VAL A 234 -10.42 -17.78 -10.09
C VAL A 234 -9.99 -17.79 -11.55
N SER A 235 -10.55 -16.90 -12.35
CA SER A 235 -10.23 -16.75 -13.77
C SER A 235 -10.33 -15.29 -14.22
N LEU A 236 -10.14 -15.06 -15.51
CA LEU A 236 -10.45 -13.79 -16.16
C LEU A 236 -11.70 -13.98 -17.04
N ALA A 237 -12.63 -13.04 -16.96
CA ALA A 237 -13.85 -13.04 -17.77
C ALA A 237 -14.12 -11.66 -18.34
N ASN A 238 -15.00 -11.56 -19.34
CA ASN A 238 -15.38 -10.27 -19.90
C ASN A 238 -15.96 -9.35 -18.82
N CYS A 239 -15.43 -8.13 -18.71
CA CYS A 239 -15.91 -7.11 -17.77
C CYS A 239 -17.37 -6.71 -18.01
N LEU A 240 -17.86 -6.83 -19.24
CA LEU A 240 -19.24 -6.51 -19.62
C LEU A 240 -20.08 -7.79 -19.66
N GLY A 241 -20.86 -8.01 -18.59
CA GLY A 241 -21.80 -9.14 -18.51
C GLY A 241 -21.21 -10.45 -17.99
N GLY A 242 -19.93 -10.47 -17.60
CA GLY A 242 -19.34 -11.62 -16.91
C GLY A 242 -20.00 -11.88 -15.56
N THR A 243 -20.22 -13.15 -15.22
CA THR A 243 -20.68 -13.56 -13.90
C THR A 243 -19.51 -13.61 -12.91
N GLY A 244 -19.78 -13.36 -11.63
CA GLY A 244 -18.75 -13.48 -10.59
C GLY A 244 -17.59 -12.50 -10.72
N ILE A 245 -17.75 -11.34 -11.39
CA ILE A 245 -16.69 -10.32 -11.54
C ILE A 245 -16.67 -9.27 -10.41
N THR A 246 -17.75 -9.21 -9.62
CA THR A 246 -17.85 -8.30 -8.47
C THR A 246 -17.21 -8.93 -7.24
N ARG A 247 -16.48 -8.13 -6.46
CA ARG A 247 -15.92 -8.51 -5.17
C ARG A 247 -16.43 -7.60 -4.08
N ASP A 248 -16.75 -8.18 -2.93
CA ASP A 248 -16.80 -7.41 -1.70
C ASP A 248 -15.35 -7.19 -1.23
N HIS A 249 -15.06 -5.99 -0.76
CA HIS A 249 -13.78 -5.65 -0.15
C HIS A 249 -14.01 -5.05 1.24
N TYR A 250 -13.36 -5.64 2.24
CA TYR A 250 -13.48 -5.25 3.65
C TYR A 250 -12.17 -4.66 4.18
N SER A 251 -12.25 -3.96 5.32
CA SER A 251 -11.07 -3.47 6.05
C SER A 251 -10.09 -4.59 6.45
N SER A 252 -10.58 -5.83 6.58
CA SER A 252 -9.75 -7.03 6.79
C SER A 252 -8.80 -7.31 5.63
N GLY A 253 -9.07 -6.78 4.43
CA GLY A 253 -8.23 -6.91 3.23
C GLY A 253 -8.55 -8.12 2.37
N HIS A 254 -9.60 -8.88 2.71
CA HIS A 254 -10.08 -9.99 1.89
C HIS A 254 -10.92 -9.49 0.72
N PHE A 255 -10.67 -10.06 -0.47
CA PHE A 255 -11.56 -9.95 -1.61
C PHE A 255 -12.52 -11.14 -1.59
N ARG A 256 -13.79 -10.90 -1.32
CA ARG A 256 -14.80 -11.94 -1.25
C ARG A 256 -15.62 -12.01 -2.53
N SER A 257 -15.86 -13.20 -3.04
CA SER A 257 -16.81 -13.43 -4.12
C SER A 257 -18.25 -13.17 -3.65
N LEU A 258 -19.19 -13.06 -4.58
CA LEU A 258 -20.62 -12.99 -4.26
C LEU A 258 -21.13 -14.24 -3.53
N SER A 259 -20.45 -15.38 -3.69
CA SER A 259 -20.79 -16.62 -2.97
C SER A 259 -20.33 -16.64 -1.52
N GLY A 260 -19.58 -15.62 -1.07
CA GLY A 260 -19.07 -15.53 0.30
C GLY A 260 -17.67 -16.10 0.51
N SER A 261 -17.02 -16.61 -0.54
CA SER A 261 -15.70 -17.22 -0.44
C SER A 261 -14.58 -16.22 -0.74
N CYS A 262 -13.39 -16.41 -0.17
CA CYS A 262 -12.27 -15.49 -0.24
C CYS A 262 -11.27 -15.85 -1.34
N LEU A 263 -10.79 -14.82 -2.04
CA LEU A 263 -9.63 -14.93 -2.92
C LEU A 263 -8.37 -15.19 -2.09
N VAL A 264 -7.70 -16.30 -2.35
CA VAL A 264 -6.46 -16.68 -1.67
C VAL A 264 -5.38 -17.09 -2.66
N GLN A 265 -4.16 -17.20 -2.15
CA GLN A 265 -3.01 -17.70 -2.90
C GLN A 265 -2.72 -19.14 -2.48
N SER A 266 -3.06 -20.11 -3.31
CA SER A 266 -2.60 -21.50 -3.14
C SER A 266 -1.36 -21.74 -4.01
N LYS A 267 -0.20 -21.88 -3.36
CA LYS A 267 1.13 -21.92 -4.01
C LYS A 267 1.41 -20.63 -4.79
N ASN A 268 1.36 -20.68 -6.11
CA ASN A 268 1.59 -19.54 -7.01
C ASN A 268 0.35 -19.19 -7.85
N LYS A 269 -0.81 -19.78 -7.56
CA LYS A 269 -2.06 -19.53 -8.28
C LYS A 269 -3.07 -18.85 -7.38
N ALA A 270 -3.94 -18.05 -7.98
CA ALA A 270 -5.14 -17.58 -7.32
C ALA A 270 -6.17 -18.71 -7.21
N SER A 271 -6.84 -18.78 -6.08
CA SER A 271 -7.86 -19.77 -5.76
C SER A 271 -8.93 -19.13 -4.87
N ILE A 272 -9.99 -19.89 -4.60
CA ILE A 272 -11.08 -19.49 -3.73
C ILE A 272 -11.17 -20.50 -2.60
N GLU A 273 -11.17 -20.01 -1.36
CA GLU A 273 -11.33 -20.80 -0.14
C GLU A 273 -12.33 -20.10 0.80
N ASP A 274 -12.75 -20.76 1.88
CA ASP A 274 -13.61 -20.12 2.88
C ASP A 274 -12.86 -18.99 3.59
N CYS A 275 -13.59 -17.93 3.94
CA CYS A 275 -13.04 -16.78 4.66
C CYS A 275 -12.98 -17.10 6.16
N ASP A 276 -11.92 -17.79 6.60
CA ASP A 276 -11.63 -17.99 8.04
C ASP A 276 -11.28 -16.68 8.76
#